data_AF-A0A1F8PC27-F1
#
_entry.id   AF-A0A1F8PC27-F1
#
_cell.length_a   1.000
_cell.length_b   1.000
_cell.length_c   1.000
_cell.angle_alpha   90.00
_cell.angle_beta   90.00
_cell.angle_gamma   90.00
#
_symmetry.space_group_name_H-M   'P 1'
#
loop_
_entity.id
_entity.type
_entity.pdbx_description
1 polymer ?
#
loop_
_entity_poly.entity_id
_entity_poly.type
_entity_poly.pdbx_seq_one_letter_code
_entity_poly.pdbx_strand_id
1 'polypeptide(L)'
;MRGTNPLIFCPTQWHKRKEAVDYFFQMMYGADYQPPEAKHYFSDVDYQNWAGKWIDAAQDAGIVEPGRTNPLSLCPEERLKREVAAYRMYQAKGLK
;
A
#
# COMPACT_ATOMS: atom_id res chain seq x y z
N MET A 1 4.86 1.23 8.15
CA MET A 1 6.07 1.32 8.97
C MET A 1 6.59 2.75 8.97
N ARG A 2 5.79 3.74 9.40
CA ARG A 2 6.25 5.13 9.54
C ARG A 2 5.76 5.67 10.88
N GLY A 3 6.60 5.63 11.90
CA GLY A 3 6.48 6.55 13.03
C GLY A 3 7.03 7.90 12.57
N THR A 4 6.29 8.99 12.72
CA THR A 4 6.71 10.31 12.22
C THR A 4 7.44 11.15 13.25
N ASN A 5 7.35 10.81 14.56
CA ASN A 5 8.18 11.41 15.61
C ASN A 5 8.09 10.64 16.95
N PRO A 6 9.15 9.95 17.42
CA PRO A 6 10.42 9.71 16.72
C PRO A 6 10.23 8.77 15.52
N LEU A 7 11.20 8.79 14.59
CA LEU A 7 11.29 7.80 13.51
C LEU A 7 11.56 6.43 14.12
N ILE A 8 10.53 5.60 14.23
CA ILE A 8 10.62 4.24 14.78
C ILE A 8 10.45 3.22 13.66
N PHE A 9 11.41 2.33 13.55
CA PHE A 9 11.32 1.12 12.75
C PHE A 9 10.93 -0.07 13.65
N CYS A 10 9.82 -0.74 13.33
CA CYS A 10 9.30 -1.87 14.10
C CYS A 10 9.51 -3.20 13.36
N PRO A 11 10.71 -3.81 13.40
CA PRO A 11 11.04 -5.01 12.62
C PRO A 11 10.24 -6.25 13.01
N THR A 12 9.73 -6.31 14.24
CA THR A 12 8.97 -7.46 14.76
C THR A 12 7.47 -7.38 14.46
N GLN A 13 6.99 -6.25 13.94
CA GLN A 13 5.59 -6.06 13.60
C GLN A 13 5.28 -6.60 12.21
N TRP A 14 4.05 -7.07 12.02
CA TRP A 14 3.59 -7.53 10.72
C TRP A 14 3.47 -6.36 9.75
N HIS A 15 3.89 -6.57 8.51
CA HIS A 15 3.73 -5.60 7.45
C HIS A 15 2.25 -5.54 7.03
N LYS A 16 1.64 -4.37 7.16
CA LYS A 16 0.23 -4.15 6.81
C LYS A 16 0.09 -3.82 5.32
N ARG A 17 -1.06 -4.16 4.72
CA ARG A 17 -1.32 -3.87 3.29
C ARG A 17 -1.15 -2.40 2.94
N LYS A 18 -1.66 -1.47 3.77
CA LYS A 18 -1.53 -0.02 3.53
C LYS A 18 -0.08 0.47 3.52
N GLU A 19 0.78 -0.16 4.30
CA GLU A 19 2.19 0.19 4.42
C GLU A 19 3.00 -0.37 3.25
N ALA A 20 2.62 -1.56 2.78
CA ALA A 20 3.25 -2.19 1.64
C ALA A 20 3.00 -1.42 0.34
N VAL A 21 1.80 -0.85 0.19
CA VAL A 21 1.47 0.01 -0.94
C VAL A 21 2.45 1.18 -1.04
N ASP A 22 2.65 1.93 0.04
CA ASP A 22 3.63 3.02 0.08
C ASP A 22 5.05 2.54 -0.26
N TYR A 23 5.47 1.41 0.30
CA TYR A 23 6.78 0.82 0.00
C TYR A 23 6.95 0.44 -1.48
N PHE A 24 5.94 -0.19 -2.11
CA PHE A 24 6.00 -0.55 -3.52
C PHE A 24 6.08 0.67 -4.43
N PHE A 25 5.36 1.75 -4.11
CA PHE A 25 5.43 2.99 -4.87
C PHE A 25 6.80 3.65 -4.78
N GLN A 26 7.41 3.68 -3.59
CA GLN A 26 8.77 4.17 -3.45
C GLN A 26 9.78 3.33 -4.25
N MET A 27 9.58 2.02 -4.34
CA MET A 27 10.44 1.16 -5.14
C MET A 27 10.36 1.44 -6.65
N MET A 28 9.20 1.89 -7.14
CA MET A 28 8.95 2.19 -8.55
C MET A 28 9.34 3.60 -8.95
N TYR A 29 8.94 4.59 -8.15
CA TYR A 29 8.99 6.00 -8.52
C TYR A 29 9.97 6.82 -7.69
N GLY A 30 10.59 6.22 -6.67
CA GLY A 30 11.52 6.88 -5.75
C GLY A 30 10.86 7.41 -4.48
N ALA A 31 11.70 7.85 -3.53
CA ALA A 31 11.26 8.27 -2.20
C ALA A 31 10.43 9.57 -2.19
N ASP A 32 10.60 10.43 -3.20
CA ASP A 32 9.96 11.74 -3.30
C ASP A 32 8.59 11.69 -3.99
N TYR A 33 8.18 10.51 -4.49
CA TYR A 33 6.89 10.37 -5.16
C TYR A 33 5.74 10.75 -4.22
N GLN A 34 4.80 11.55 -4.73
CA GLN A 34 3.55 11.88 -4.07
C GLN A 34 2.39 11.47 -4.96
N PRO A 35 1.47 10.61 -4.49
CA PRO A 35 0.30 10.24 -5.25
C PRO A 35 -0.66 11.43 -5.41
N PRO A 36 -1.49 11.43 -6.48
CA PRO A 36 -2.54 12.42 -6.67
C PRO A 36 -3.63 12.29 -5.59
N GLU A 37 -4.60 13.20 -5.62
CA GLU A 37 -5.76 13.17 -4.72
C GLU A 37 -6.53 11.84 -4.81
N ALA A 38 -7.04 11.40 -3.67
CA ALA A 38 -7.77 10.15 -3.55
C ALA A 38 -9.11 10.18 -4.31
N LYS A 39 -9.48 9.06 -4.92
CA LYS A 39 -10.71 8.85 -5.71
C LYS A 39 -11.78 8.05 -4.97
N HIS A 40 -11.42 7.44 -3.85
CA HIS A 40 -12.28 6.71 -2.93
C HIS A 40 -12.80 5.37 -3.47
N TYR A 41 -11.92 4.50 -3.96
CA TYR A 41 -12.31 3.20 -4.53
C TYR A 41 -12.81 2.19 -3.49
N PHE A 42 -12.19 2.16 -2.31
CA PHE A 42 -12.46 1.17 -1.27
C PHE A 42 -13.34 1.73 -0.17
N SER A 43 -14.28 0.91 0.30
CA SER A 43 -15.24 1.28 1.36
C SER A 43 -14.67 1.23 2.78
N ASP A 44 -13.56 0.52 2.99
CA ASP A 44 -12.94 0.29 4.30
C ASP A 44 -11.64 1.08 4.52
N VAL A 45 -11.39 2.05 3.63
CA VAL A 45 -10.22 2.93 3.69
C VAL A 45 -10.64 4.27 4.27
N ASP A 46 -9.97 4.66 5.35
CA ASP A 46 -10.07 6.01 5.88
C ASP A 46 -9.20 6.96 5.04
N TYR A 47 -9.83 7.79 4.21
CA TYR A 47 -9.13 8.75 3.34
C TYR A 47 -8.64 10.01 4.06
N GLN A 48 -9.01 10.21 5.33
CA GLN A 48 -8.35 11.21 6.17
C GLN A 48 -6.98 10.73 6.64
N ASN A 49 -6.73 9.42 6.57
CA ASN A 49 -5.43 8.82 6.83
C ASN A 49 -4.47 9.06 5.66
N TRP A 50 -3.17 9.22 5.96
CA TRP A 50 -2.12 9.38 4.95
C TRP A 50 -2.17 8.29 3.87
N ALA A 51 -2.59 7.08 4.21
CA ALA A 51 -2.59 5.93 3.32
C ALA A 51 -3.66 5.98 2.21
N GLY A 52 -4.73 6.75 2.36
CA GLY A 52 -5.86 6.74 1.43
C GLY A 52 -5.45 7.03 -0.01
N LYS A 53 -4.71 8.13 -0.22
CA LYS A 53 -4.20 8.51 -1.55
C LYS A 53 -3.24 7.49 -2.17
N TRP A 54 -2.43 6.82 -1.35
CA TRP A 54 -1.49 5.80 -1.82
C TRP A 54 -2.23 4.54 -2.26
N ILE A 55 -3.25 4.15 -1.50
CA ILE A 55 -4.09 2.99 -1.81
C ILE A 55 -4.81 3.16 -3.15
N ASP A 56 -5.40 4.33 -3.41
CA ASP A 56 -6.07 4.58 -4.68
C ASP A 56 -5.10 4.63 -5.86
N ALA A 57 -3.94 5.27 -5.68
CA ALA A 57 -2.89 5.24 -6.70
C ALA A 57 -2.44 3.80 -7.01
N ALA A 58 -2.38 2.93 -6.00
CA ALA A 58 -2.06 1.52 -6.19
C ALA A 58 -3.13 0.74 -6.94
N GLN A 59 -4.40 1.10 -6.73
CA GLN A 59 -5.51 0.55 -7.47
C GLN A 59 -5.43 0.94 -8.95
N ASP A 60 -5.15 2.22 -9.23
CA ASP A 60 -4.94 2.72 -10.60
C ASP A 60 -3.73 2.04 -11.28
N ALA A 61 -2.65 1.79 -10.53
CA ALA A 61 -1.44 1.14 -11.05
C ALA A 61 -1.56 -0.39 -11.15
N GLY A 62 -2.63 -1.00 -10.66
CA GLY A 62 -2.84 -2.46 -10.69
C GLY A 62 -1.89 -3.25 -9.77
N ILE A 63 -1.36 -2.62 -8.71
CA ILE A 63 -0.36 -3.22 -7.80
C ILE A 63 -1.01 -3.74 -6.52
N VAL A 64 -2.19 -3.25 -6.20
CA VAL A 64 -2.95 -3.72 -5.05
C VAL A 64 -4.01 -4.73 -5.49
N GLU A 65 -4.29 -5.71 -4.64
CA GLU A 65 -5.42 -6.62 -4.82
C GLU A 65 -6.48 -6.31 -3.79
N PRO A 66 -7.77 -6.31 -4.17
CA PRO A 66 -8.84 -6.17 -3.20
C PRO A 66 -8.83 -7.35 -2.22
N GLY A 67 -9.03 -7.05 -0.93
CA GLY A 67 -9.23 -8.06 0.10
C GLY A 67 -10.60 -8.74 -0.03
N ARG A 68 -11.63 -7.99 -0.42
CA ARG A 68 -12.94 -8.53 -0.82
C ARG A 68 -13.48 -7.73 -2.00
N THR A 69 -14.25 -8.41 -2.85
CA THR A 69 -14.81 -7.83 -4.08
C THR A 69 -16.27 -7.38 -3.93
N ASN A 70 -16.97 -7.83 -2.89
CA ASN A 70 -18.37 -7.45 -2.64
C ASN A 70 -18.67 -7.36 -1.13
N PRO A 71 -18.68 -6.15 -0.52
CA PRO A 71 -18.29 -4.87 -1.10
C PRO A 71 -16.77 -4.79 -1.37
N LEU A 72 -16.38 -3.93 -2.31
CA LEU A 72 -14.97 -3.69 -2.63
C LEU A 72 -14.25 -3.10 -1.40
N SER A 73 -13.28 -3.86 -0.89
CA SER A 73 -12.50 -3.50 0.30
C SER A 73 -11.05 -3.98 0.17
N LEU A 74 -10.12 -3.24 0.77
CA LEU A 74 -8.69 -3.55 0.74
C LEU A 74 -8.24 -4.36 1.97
N CYS A 75 -8.90 -4.17 3.10
CA CYS A 75 -8.44 -4.52 4.44
C CYS A 75 -7.05 -3.92 4.75
N PRO A 76 -6.93 -2.58 4.90
CA PRO A 76 -5.64 -1.89 4.98
C PRO A 76 -4.78 -2.30 6.19
N GLU A 77 -5.42 -2.74 7.28
CA GLU A 77 -4.76 -3.17 8.52
C GLU A 77 -4.36 -4.65 8.54
N GLU A 78 -4.80 -5.45 7.55
CA GLU A 78 -4.49 -6.88 7.52
C GLU A 78 -3.02 -7.14 7.19
N ARG A 79 -2.54 -8.29 7.68
CA ARG A 79 -1.18 -8.77 7.43
C ARG A 79 -1.01 -9.07 5.94
N LEU A 80 0.02 -8.50 5.34
CA LEU A 80 0.39 -8.84 3.98
C LEU A 80 1.03 -10.24 3.95
N LYS A 81 0.50 -11.12 3.08
CA LYS A 81 1.11 -12.42 2.83
C LYS A 81 2.43 -12.26 2.09
N ARG A 82 3.42 -13.07 2.46
CA ARG A 82 4.78 -13.02 1.85
C ARG A 82 4.76 -13.30 0.35
N GLU A 83 3.87 -14.18 -0.11
CA GLU A 83 3.69 -14.48 -1.54
C GLU A 83 3.30 -13.24 -2.36
N VAL A 84 2.31 -12.48 -1.87
CA VAL A 84 1.84 -11.25 -2.51
C VAL A 84 2.92 -10.19 -2.44
N ALA A 85 3.62 -10.08 -1.30
CA ALA A 85 4.72 -9.13 -1.15
C ALA A 85 5.83 -9.38 -2.18
N ALA A 86 6.29 -10.63 -2.31
CA ALA A 86 7.34 -10.98 -3.26
C ALA A 86 6.90 -10.73 -4.71
N TYR A 87 5.68 -11.14 -5.07
CA TYR A 87 5.15 -10.96 -6.42
C TYR A 87 5.01 -9.49 -6.80
N ARG A 88 4.53 -8.63 -5.89
CA ARG A 88 4.42 -7.19 -6.15
C ARG A 88 5.76 -6.48 -6.18
N MET A 89 6.74 -6.89 -5.38
CA MET A 89 8.12 -6.37 -5.49
C MET A 89 8.75 -6.74 -6.84
N TYR A 90 8.51 -7.97 -7.32
CA TYR A 90 8.96 -8.42 -8.64
C TYR A 90 8.38 -7.53 -9.76
N GLN A 91 7.06 -7.31 -9.73
CA GLN A 91 6.39 -6.43 -10.70
C GLN A 91 6.84 -4.97 -10.58
N ALA A 92 6.99 -4.44 -9.36
CA ALA A 92 7.44 -3.08 -9.10
C ALA A 92 8.85 -2.79 -9.63
N LYS A 93 9.74 -3.79 -9.66
CA LYS A 93 11.07 -3.64 -10.26
C LYS A 93 11.11 -3.87 -11.77
N GLY A 94 9.97 -4.16 -12.40
CA GLY A 94 9.90 -4.42 -13.84
C GLY A 94 10.70 -5.64 -14.28
N LEU A 95 10.94 -6.58 -13.36
CA LEU A 95 11.57 -7.85 -13.67
C LEU A 95 10.54 -8.67 -14.46
N LYS A 96 10.89 -9.08 -15.68
CA LYS A 96 10.04 -9.87 -16.58
C LYS A 96 10.57 -11.29 -16.70
#